data_AF-A0AA35MBU3-F1
#
_entry.id   AF-A0AA35MBU3-F1
#
_cell.length_a   1.000
_cell.length_b   1.000
_cell.length_c   1.000
_cell.angle_alpha   90.00
_cell.angle_beta   90.00
_cell.angle_gamma   90.00
#
_symmetry.space_group_name_H-M   'P 1'
#
loop_
_entity.id
_entity.type
_entity.pdbx_description
1 polymer ?
#
loop_
_entity_poly.entity_id
_entity_poly.type
_entity_poly.pdbx_seq_one_letter_code
_entity_poly.pdbx_strand_id
1 'polypeptide(L)'
;MAAKNSDEALEQKSLYLRVRATHFLRERLEDSSKATDQATLASILMLAQVDMCSGDCIEFETHLKAAVAILRDRHNEQSVNRYYFEQRLVWLDIISSTSSSRAPNFTAKEVNMALHRHSNADGREWSYDVFPCPIDLFEMLVDITMLYKSHYNRGDPTEKELKHVDYMMGRLAKWKSRQSLSGSRKHMVEAWRFGIMAYLAQLFPNFSTIVQGSHLTSQVLYHAKLIPPASSWSYSLLWPIFQVGVALQTGELQEKDWIRSRLKLAYEAVGCRHFRNAADTLELVWEKRIQGGFVANGTYERTIMLA
;
A
#
# COMPACT_ATOMS: atom_id res chain seq x y z
N MET A 1 -4.14 -20.08 -4.17
CA MET A 1 -4.41 -21.54 -4.02
C MET A 1 -4.86 -22.20 -5.32
N ALA A 2 -5.85 -21.69 -6.06
CA ALA A 2 -6.27 -22.26 -7.36
C ALA A 2 -5.13 -22.34 -8.39
N ALA A 3 -4.42 -21.21 -8.57
CA ALA A 3 -3.26 -21.11 -9.47
C ALA A 3 -2.06 -21.97 -9.06
N LYS A 4 -2.06 -22.55 -7.85
CA LYS A 4 -0.96 -23.41 -7.34
C LYS A 4 -1.13 -24.87 -7.77
N ASN A 5 -2.36 -25.29 -8.10
CA ASN A 5 -2.71 -26.68 -8.39
C ASN A 5 -3.26 -26.89 -9.81
N SER A 6 -3.38 -25.85 -10.65
CA SER A 6 -4.05 -25.93 -11.96
C SER A 6 -5.44 -26.59 -11.85
N ASP A 7 -6.14 -26.33 -10.74
CA ASP A 7 -7.48 -26.87 -10.50
C ASP A 7 -8.49 -26.01 -11.27
N GLU A 8 -8.68 -26.37 -12.53
CA GLU A 8 -9.56 -25.68 -13.47
C GLU A 8 -10.99 -25.56 -12.93
N ALA A 9 -11.48 -26.57 -12.20
CA ALA A 9 -12.80 -26.54 -11.59
C ALA A 9 -12.90 -25.50 -10.46
N LEU A 10 -11.86 -25.37 -9.65
CA LEU A 10 -11.81 -24.35 -8.59
C LEU A 10 -11.62 -22.94 -9.17
N GLU A 11 -10.88 -22.79 -10.26
CA GLU A 11 -10.77 -21.53 -11.01
C GLU A 11 -12.12 -21.11 -11.62
N GLN A 12 -12.82 -22.02 -12.30
CA GLN A 12 -14.15 -21.77 -12.85
C GLN A 12 -15.15 -21.42 -11.75
N LYS A 13 -15.14 -22.13 -10.62
CA LYS A 13 -16.00 -21.84 -9.47
C LYS A 13 -15.69 -20.47 -8.86
N SER A 14 -14.41 -20.09 -8.76
CA SER A 14 -13.99 -18.78 -8.29
C SER A 14 -14.51 -17.66 -9.21
N LEU A 15 -14.36 -17.83 -10.53
CA LEU A 15 -14.87 -16.89 -11.52
C LEU A 15 -16.40 -16.74 -11.44
N TYR A 16 -17.13 -17.87 -11.36
CA TYR A 16 -18.58 -17.88 -11.21
C TYR A 16 -19.03 -17.11 -9.96
N LEU A 17 -18.37 -17.35 -8.81
CA LEU A 17 -18.68 -16.67 -7.56
C LEU A 17 -18.40 -15.17 -7.62
N ARG A 18 -17.29 -14.75 -8.28
CA ARG A 18 -16.98 -13.33 -8.48
C ARG A 18 -18.05 -12.64 -9.32
N VAL A 19 -18.40 -13.20 -10.48
CA VAL A 19 -19.45 -12.64 -11.35
C VAL A 19 -20.78 -12.51 -10.61
N ARG A 20 -21.17 -13.55 -9.88
CA ARG A 20 -22.42 -13.55 -9.11
C ARG A 20 -22.40 -12.54 -7.95
N ALA A 21 -21.28 -12.39 -7.25
CA ALA A 21 -21.10 -11.38 -6.21
C ALA A 21 -21.19 -9.96 -6.78
N THR A 22 -20.55 -9.69 -7.92
CA THR A 22 -20.63 -8.40 -8.61
C THR A 22 -22.05 -8.10 -9.07
N HIS A 23 -22.77 -9.09 -9.60
CA HIS A 23 -24.18 -8.95 -9.99
C HIS A 23 -25.06 -8.57 -8.79
N PHE A 24 -25.00 -9.35 -7.71
CA PHE A 24 -25.77 -9.04 -6.49
C PHE A 24 -25.40 -7.69 -5.89
N LEU A 25 -24.14 -7.28 -5.96
CA LEU A 25 -23.71 -5.97 -5.51
C LEU A 25 -24.39 -4.87 -6.35
N ARG A 26 -24.43 -5.00 -7.69
CA ARG A 26 -25.11 -4.04 -8.56
C ARG A 26 -26.60 -3.93 -8.26
N GLU A 27 -27.31 -5.05 -8.17
CA GLU A 27 -28.74 -5.06 -7.81
C GLU A 27 -29.01 -4.40 -6.45
N ARG A 28 -28.11 -4.60 -5.48
CA ARG A 28 -28.21 -3.96 -4.16
C ARG A 28 -27.92 -2.47 -4.20
N LEU A 29 -27.09 -1.99 -5.13
CA LEU A 29 -26.79 -0.57 -5.29
C LEU A 29 -27.93 0.17 -6.01
N GLU A 30 -28.71 -0.51 -6.83
CA GLU A 30 -29.91 0.04 -7.48
C GLU A 30 -31.06 0.27 -6.48
N ASP A 31 -31.14 -0.56 -5.43
CA ASP A 31 -32.17 -0.45 -4.39
C ASP A 31 -31.63 0.24 -3.12
N SER A 32 -31.83 1.56 -3.05
CA SER A 32 -31.41 2.41 -1.91
C SER A 32 -31.92 1.89 -0.55
N SER A 33 -33.05 1.16 -0.52
CA SER A 33 -33.64 0.59 0.70
C SER A 33 -32.95 -0.69 1.19
N LYS A 34 -32.23 -1.42 0.31
CA LYS A 34 -31.52 -2.69 0.63
C LYS A 34 -30.02 -2.54 0.84
N ALA A 35 -29.47 -1.38 0.53
CA ALA A 35 -28.06 -1.07 0.73
C ALA A 35 -27.75 -0.83 2.22
N THR A 36 -27.77 -1.90 3.03
CA THR A 36 -27.23 -1.89 4.38
C THR A 36 -25.73 -1.62 4.32
N ASP A 37 -25.28 -0.54 4.93
CA ASP A 37 -23.99 0.08 4.62
C ASP A 37 -22.77 -0.82 4.80
N GLN A 38 -22.75 -1.63 5.87
CA GLN A 38 -21.63 -2.52 6.16
C GLN A 38 -21.50 -3.68 5.18
N ALA A 39 -22.62 -4.34 4.83
CA ALA A 39 -22.56 -5.50 3.94
C ALA A 39 -22.12 -5.11 2.53
N THR A 40 -22.56 -3.93 2.06
CA THR A 40 -22.15 -3.36 0.78
C THR A 40 -20.66 -3.00 0.79
N LEU A 41 -20.18 -2.26 1.81
CA LEU A 41 -18.76 -1.92 1.94
C LEU A 41 -17.87 -3.15 2.12
N ALA A 42 -18.32 -4.14 2.89
CA ALA A 42 -17.63 -5.42 3.05
C ALA A 42 -17.51 -6.16 1.71
N SER A 43 -18.59 -6.21 0.93
CA SER A 43 -18.60 -6.85 -0.39
C SER A 43 -17.62 -6.16 -1.35
N ILE A 44 -17.62 -4.82 -1.39
CA ILE A 44 -16.69 -4.04 -2.21
C ILE A 44 -15.24 -4.27 -1.76
N LEU A 45 -14.98 -4.24 -0.45
CA LEU A 45 -13.65 -4.49 0.09
C LEU A 45 -13.16 -5.90 -0.25
N MET A 46 -14.02 -6.92 -0.14
CA MET A 46 -13.68 -8.29 -0.49
C MET A 46 -13.37 -8.43 -1.99
N LEU A 47 -14.19 -7.83 -2.85
CA LEU A 47 -13.94 -7.84 -4.30
C LEU A 47 -12.62 -7.13 -4.65
N ALA A 48 -12.36 -5.95 -4.09
CA ALA A 48 -11.10 -5.24 -4.27
C ALA A 48 -9.89 -6.08 -3.79
N GLN A 49 -9.99 -6.76 -2.64
CA GLN A 49 -8.91 -7.64 -2.18
C GLN A 49 -8.72 -8.87 -3.09
N VAL A 50 -9.79 -9.42 -3.65
CA VAL A 50 -9.70 -10.52 -4.63
C VAL A 50 -9.01 -10.04 -5.91
N ASP A 51 -9.38 -8.86 -6.41
CA ASP A 51 -8.74 -8.26 -7.59
C ASP A 51 -7.25 -8.04 -7.33
N MET A 52 -6.90 -7.52 -6.15
CA MET A 52 -5.53 -7.42 -5.67
C MET A 52 -4.77 -8.73 -5.62
N CYS A 53 -5.41 -9.79 -5.13
CA CYS A 53 -4.80 -11.12 -5.11
C CYS A 53 -4.69 -11.74 -6.50
N SER A 54 -5.58 -11.39 -7.43
CA SER A 54 -5.55 -11.86 -8.83
C SER A 54 -4.64 -11.02 -9.72
N GLY A 55 -4.21 -9.84 -9.26
CA GLY A 55 -3.42 -8.89 -10.05
C GLY A 55 -4.24 -8.08 -11.05
N ASP A 56 -5.57 -8.07 -10.91
CA ASP A 56 -6.47 -7.31 -11.77
C ASP A 56 -6.58 -5.86 -11.28
N CYS A 57 -5.84 -4.97 -11.92
CA CYS A 57 -5.70 -3.60 -11.45
C CYS A 57 -6.87 -2.71 -11.86
N ILE A 58 -7.55 -3.05 -12.97
CA ILE A 58 -8.66 -2.28 -13.52
C ILE A 58 -9.91 -2.49 -12.66
N GLU A 59 -10.24 -3.76 -12.37
CA GLU A 59 -11.37 -4.09 -11.49
C GLU A 59 -11.14 -3.57 -10.07
N PHE A 60 -9.92 -3.69 -9.56
CA PHE A 60 -9.55 -3.11 -8.26
C PHE A 60 -9.83 -1.60 -8.19
N GLU A 61 -9.38 -0.84 -9.18
CA GLU A 61 -9.60 0.61 -9.23
C GLU A 61 -11.09 0.95 -9.36
N THR A 62 -11.84 0.13 -10.10
CA THR A 62 -13.29 0.28 -10.26
C THR A 62 -14.01 0.08 -8.92
N HIS A 63 -13.65 -0.97 -8.17
CA HIS A 63 -14.21 -1.21 -6.84
C HIS A 63 -13.84 -0.11 -5.83
N LEU A 64 -12.61 0.41 -5.86
CA LEU A 64 -12.22 1.54 -5.01
C LEU A 64 -13.03 2.81 -5.30
N LYS A 65 -13.22 3.16 -6.59
CA LYS A 65 -14.05 4.31 -6.98
C LYS A 65 -15.51 4.14 -6.54
N ALA A 66 -16.06 2.94 -6.67
CA ALA A 66 -17.40 2.62 -6.19
C ALA A 66 -17.52 2.79 -4.67
N ALA A 67 -16.54 2.29 -3.91
CA ALA A 67 -16.48 2.47 -2.46
C ALA A 67 -16.50 3.96 -2.06
N VAL A 68 -15.68 4.78 -2.72
CA VAL A 68 -15.61 6.23 -2.47
C VAL A 68 -16.94 6.92 -2.76
N ALA A 69 -17.61 6.56 -3.86
CA ALA A 69 -18.91 7.14 -4.21
C ALA A 69 -19.97 6.84 -3.13
N ILE A 70 -20.02 5.61 -2.62
CA ILE A 70 -20.96 5.21 -1.56
C ILE A 70 -20.68 5.94 -0.25
N LEU A 71 -19.40 6.09 0.11
CA LEU A 71 -19.01 6.80 1.33
C LEU A 71 -19.33 8.30 1.27
N ARG A 72 -19.27 8.92 0.07
CA ARG A 72 -19.60 10.34 -0.14
C ARG A 72 -21.11 10.61 -0.14
N ASP A 73 -21.89 9.71 -0.74
CA ASP A 73 -23.34 9.85 -0.85
C ASP A 73 -24.04 9.83 0.53
N ARG A 74 -23.43 9.17 1.52
CA ARG A 74 -24.10 8.80 2.78
C ARG A 74 -23.62 9.60 3.98
N HIS A 75 -23.67 10.92 3.83
CA HIS A 75 -23.02 11.89 4.71
C HIS A 75 -23.39 11.89 6.22
N ASN A 76 -24.33 11.08 6.71
CA ASN A 76 -24.90 11.27 8.06
C ASN A 76 -25.53 10.03 8.76
N GLU A 77 -24.85 8.89 8.86
CA GLU A 77 -25.29 7.83 9.77
C GLU A 77 -24.20 7.41 10.77
N GLN A 78 -24.26 7.99 11.97
CA GLN A 78 -23.40 7.70 13.12
C GLN A 78 -23.61 6.31 13.74
N SER A 79 -24.52 5.49 13.21
CA SER A 79 -25.10 4.35 13.95
C SER A 79 -24.51 2.97 13.63
N VAL A 80 -23.49 2.85 12.76
CA VAL A 80 -22.97 1.53 12.37
C VAL A 80 -21.44 1.52 12.30
N ASN A 81 -20.82 0.46 12.84
CA ASN A 81 -19.37 0.20 12.88
C ASN A 81 -18.76 -0.01 11.47
N ARG A 82 -18.77 1.03 10.64
CA ARG A 82 -18.28 1.05 9.24
C ARG A 82 -16.77 1.32 9.15
N TYR A 83 -16.18 1.71 10.28
CA TYR A 83 -14.84 2.29 10.36
C TYR A 83 -13.74 1.36 9.86
N TYR A 84 -13.82 0.06 10.17
CA TYR A 84 -12.87 -0.92 9.68
C TYR A 84 -12.79 -0.91 8.15
N PHE A 85 -13.95 -0.91 7.48
CA PHE A 85 -14.03 -0.94 6.01
C PHE A 85 -13.52 0.38 5.42
N GLU A 86 -13.94 1.53 5.98
CA GLU A 86 -13.46 2.85 5.56
C GLU A 86 -11.93 2.94 5.63
N GLN A 87 -11.35 2.57 6.77
CA GLN A 87 -9.91 2.63 7.00
C GLN A 87 -9.16 1.68 6.06
N ARG A 88 -9.65 0.45 5.85
CA ARG A 88 -9.03 -0.50 4.92
C ARG A 88 -9.13 -0.02 3.47
N LEU A 89 -10.21 0.63 3.07
CA LEU A 89 -10.34 1.21 1.73
C LEU A 89 -9.38 2.39 1.54
N VAL A 90 -9.23 3.25 2.56
CA VAL A 90 -8.23 4.33 2.56
C VAL A 90 -6.81 3.77 2.46
N TRP A 91 -6.48 2.69 3.17
CA TRP A 91 -5.20 1.99 3.02
C TRP A 91 -4.93 1.62 1.56
N LEU A 92 -5.87 0.88 0.97
CA LEU A 92 -5.73 0.30 -0.35
C LEU A 92 -5.59 1.39 -1.40
N ASP A 93 -6.35 2.48 -1.27
CA ASP A 93 -6.27 3.62 -2.17
C ASP A 93 -4.92 4.34 -2.08
N ILE A 94 -4.46 4.64 -0.87
CA ILE A 94 -3.17 5.33 -0.67
C ILE A 94 -2.02 4.46 -1.14
N ILE A 95 -1.92 3.20 -0.68
CA ILE A 95 -0.80 2.32 -1.04
C ILE A 95 -0.72 2.09 -2.55
N SER A 96 -1.85 1.84 -3.21
CA SER A 96 -1.83 1.66 -4.67
C SER A 96 -1.51 2.95 -5.44
N SER A 97 -1.74 4.13 -4.86
CA SER A 97 -1.32 5.41 -5.45
C SER A 97 0.20 5.66 -5.36
N THR A 98 0.90 5.01 -4.44
CA THR A 98 2.37 5.14 -4.30
C THR A 98 3.16 4.48 -5.44
N SER A 99 2.52 3.58 -6.17
CA SER A 99 3.11 2.77 -7.25
C SER A 99 2.47 3.03 -8.61
N SER A 100 1.65 4.07 -8.73
CA SER A 100 0.96 4.44 -9.96
C SER A 100 1.03 5.95 -10.16
N SER A 101 0.69 6.45 -11.36
CA SER A 101 0.66 7.90 -11.63
C SER A 101 -0.58 8.58 -11.06
N ARG A 102 -1.69 7.84 -10.87
CA ARG A 102 -2.95 8.40 -10.36
C ARG A 102 -2.79 9.05 -8.99
N ALA A 103 -3.63 10.05 -8.72
CA ALA A 103 -3.85 10.53 -7.37
C ALA A 103 -4.72 9.55 -6.57
N PRO A 104 -4.65 9.56 -5.23
CA PRO A 104 -5.65 8.92 -4.38
C PRO A 104 -7.06 9.35 -4.75
N ASN A 105 -8.02 8.43 -4.67
CA ASN A 105 -9.44 8.72 -4.85
C ASN A 105 -10.03 9.48 -3.64
N PHE A 106 -9.52 9.17 -2.43
CA PHE A 106 -9.87 9.90 -1.21
C PHE A 106 -9.10 11.22 -1.12
N THR A 107 -9.78 12.29 -0.72
CA THR A 107 -9.15 13.59 -0.42
C THR A 107 -8.42 13.55 0.91
N ALA A 108 -7.46 14.46 1.12
CA ALA A 108 -6.75 14.59 2.40
C ALA A 108 -7.71 14.79 3.60
N LYS A 109 -8.84 15.48 3.38
CA LYS A 109 -9.88 15.65 4.41
C LYS A 109 -10.58 14.33 4.74
N GLU A 110 -10.96 13.56 3.73
CA GLU A 110 -11.60 12.25 3.90
C GLU A 110 -10.68 11.24 4.58
N VAL A 111 -9.41 11.22 4.19
CA VAL A 111 -8.39 10.40 4.86
C VAL A 111 -8.28 10.79 6.33
N ASN A 112 -8.07 12.08 6.65
CA ASN A 112 -8.00 12.54 8.03
C ASN A 112 -9.25 12.17 8.83
N MET A 113 -10.46 12.30 8.25
CA MET A 113 -11.69 11.86 8.92
C MET A 113 -11.68 10.36 9.21
N ALA A 114 -11.31 9.51 8.24
CA ALA A 114 -11.22 8.06 8.45
C ALA A 114 -10.14 7.67 9.49
N LEU A 115 -9.03 8.44 9.54
CA LEU A 115 -7.92 8.22 10.46
C LEU A 115 -8.21 8.70 11.90
N HIS A 116 -9.02 9.75 12.08
CA HIS A 116 -9.19 10.39 13.40
C HIS A 116 -10.53 10.10 14.09
N ARG A 117 -11.46 9.39 13.44
CA ARG A 117 -12.76 9.04 14.03
C ARG A 117 -12.66 8.20 15.32
N HIS A 118 -11.52 7.54 15.58
CA HIS A 118 -11.23 6.86 16.84
C HIS A 118 -9.93 7.38 17.47
N SER A 119 -10.06 8.35 18.37
CA SER A 119 -9.03 8.70 19.36
C SER A 119 -9.63 8.48 20.74
N ASN A 120 -9.13 7.48 21.47
CA ASN A 120 -9.54 7.26 22.85
C ASN A 120 -8.62 8.04 23.80
N ALA A 121 -9.04 8.23 25.05
CA ALA A 121 -8.25 8.92 26.09
C ALA A 121 -6.86 8.28 26.32
N ASP A 122 -6.71 6.98 26.06
CA ASP A 122 -5.45 6.23 26.19
C ASP A 122 -4.53 6.34 24.95
N GLY A 123 -4.97 7.05 23.90
CA GLY A 123 -4.20 7.31 22.69
C GLY A 123 -4.85 6.80 21.41
N ARG A 124 -4.14 7.06 20.29
CA ARG A 124 -4.49 6.57 18.95
C ARG A 124 -3.97 5.14 18.78
N GLU A 125 -4.62 4.15 19.39
CA GLU A 125 -4.28 2.74 19.16
C GLU A 125 -5.20 2.13 18.11
N TRP A 126 -4.59 1.68 17.02
CA TRP A 126 -5.26 1.09 15.87
C TRP A 126 -5.06 -0.41 15.87
N SER A 127 -6.08 -1.18 15.49
CA SER A 127 -5.91 -2.63 15.30
C SER A 127 -5.03 -2.89 14.08
N TYR A 128 -4.03 -3.75 14.26
CA TYR A 128 -3.15 -4.24 13.20
C TYR A 128 -3.90 -5.06 12.13
N ASP A 129 -5.17 -5.38 12.37
CA ASP A 129 -6.05 -6.05 11.40
C ASP A 129 -6.35 -5.19 10.16
N VAL A 130 -6.04 -3.88 10.21
CA VAL A 130 -6.28 -2.95 9.11
C VAL A 130 -4.99 -2.56 8.39
N PHE A 131 -3.86 -2.41 9.11
CA PHE A 131 -2.60 -1.88 8.58
C PHE A 131 -1.36 -2.58 9.15
N PRO A 132 -0.32 -2.80 8.34
CA PRO A 132 0.94 -3.38 8.79
C PRO A 132 1.88 -2.38 9.48
N CYS A 133 1.50 -1.12 9.65
CA CYS A 133 2.31 -0.11 10.34
C CYS A 133 1.47 0.76 11.29
N PRO A 134 2.09 1.39 12.32
CA PRO A 134 1.40 2.31 13.21
C PRO A 134 0.79 3.50 12.45
N ILE A 135 -0.35 3.99 12.92
CA ILE A 135 -1.09 5.10 12.29
C ILE A 135 -0.20 6.33 12.04
N ASP A 136 0.67 6.69 12.99
CA ASP A 136 1.58 7.83 12.87
C ASP A 136 2.49 7.70 11.62
N LEU A 137 2.94 6.48 11.28
CA LEU A 137 3.71 6.23 10.07
C LEU A 137 2.85 6.31 8.82
N PHE A 138 1.62 5.79 8.87
CA PHE A 138 0.70 5.87 7.73
C PHE A 138 0.28 7.32 7.43
N GLU A 139 0.02 8.14 8.44
CA GLU A 139 -0.22 9.59 8.29
C GLU A 139 0.93 10.27 7.54
N MET A 140 2.18 9.97 7.93
CA MET A 140 3.35 10.51 7.22
C MET A 140 3.42 10.01 5.77
N LEU A 141 3.10 8.75 5.50
CA LEU A 141 3.04 8.23 4.12
C LEU A 141 1.95 8.92 3.29
N VAL A 142 0.78 9.20 3.88
CA VAL A 142 -0.31 9.96 3.25
C VAL A 142 0.17 11.36 2.90
N ASP A 143 0.76 12.08 3.85
CA ASP A 143 1.24 13.45 3.66
C ASP A 143 2.27 13.52 2.52
N ILE A 144 3.24 12.61 2.53
CA ILE A 144 4.28 12.49 1.48
C ILE A 144 3.63 12.24 0.11
N THR A 145 2.70 11.28 0.05
CA THR A 145 2.05 10.90 -1.20
C THR A 145 1.21 12.04 -1.75
N MET A 146 0.40 12.68 -0.91
CA MET A 146 -0.44 13.81 -1.31
C MET A 146 0.41 15.01 -1.77
N LEU A 147 1.47 15.35 -1.03
CA LEU A 147 2.41 16.40 -1.41
C LEU A 147 2.97 16.14 -2.81
N TYR A 148 3.52 14.94 -3.01
CA TYR A 148 4.09 14.55 -4.30
C TYR A 148 3.06 14.65 -5.43
N LYS A 149 1.87 14.05 -5.25
CA LYS A 149 0.81 14.06 -6.27
C LYS A 149 0.28 15.45 -6.59
N SER A 150 0.27 16.34 -5.61
CA SER A 150 -0.20 17.72 -5.81
C SER A 150 0.76 18.58 -6.65
N HIS A 151 2.06 18.27 -6.64
CA HIS A 151 3.09 19.03 -7.36
C HIS A 151 3.56 18.33 -8.65
N TYR A 152 3.35 17.02 -8.80
CA TYR A 152 3.83 16.23 -9.94
C TYR A 152 3.49 16.88 -11.31
N ASN A 153 2.30 17.48 -11.42
CA ASN A 153 1.87 18.16 -12.66
C ASN A 153 2.45 19.58 -12.83
N ARG A 154 3.07 20.17 -11.80
CA ARG A 154 3.57 21.55 -11.76
C ARG A 154 5.07 21.70 -12.04
N GLY A 155 5.82 20.60 -12.07
CA GLY A 155 7.27 20.61 -12.28
C GLY A 155 8.05 20.61 -10.97
N ASP A 156 9.09 21.43 -10.87
CA ASP A 156 10.02 21.41 -9.74
C ASP A 156 9.38 21.86 -8.41
N PRO A 157 9.75 21.24 -7.26
CA PRO A 157 9.25 21.63 -5.95
C PRO A 157 9.66 23.06 -5.55
N THR A 158 8.76 23.79 -4.91
CA THR A 158 9.04 25.10 -4.30
C THR A 158 9.90 24.99 -3.04
N GLU A 159 10.56 26.07 -2.65
CA GLU A 159 11.35 26.12 -1.40
C GLU A 159 10.52 25.74 -0.16
N LYS A 160 9.25 26.13 -0.12
CA LYS A 160 8.33 25.79 0.97
C LYS A 160 8.07 24.28 1.03
N GLU A 161 7.92 23.64 -0.13
CA GLU A 161 7.72 22.19 -0.21
C GLU A 161 8.99 21.44 0.17
N LEU A 162 10.16 21.91 -0.25
CA LEU A 162 11.45 21.33 0.17
C LEU A 162 11.64 21.40 1.69
N LYS A 163 11.32 22.54 2.32
CA LYS A 163 11.32 22.66 3.80
C LYS A 163 10.33 21.68 4.46
N HIS A 164 9.19 21.41 3.81
CA HIS A 164 8.23 20.43 4.30
C HIS A 164 8.76 19.00 4.18
N VAL A 165 9.45 18.66 3.08
CA VAL A 165 10.16 17.39 2.89
C VAL A 165 11.23 17.18 3.97
N ASP A 166 12.01 18.22 4.31
CA ASP A 166 13.04 18.19 5.39
C ASP A 166 12.40 17.86 6.73
N TYR A 167 11.31 18.56 7.02
CA TYR A 167 10.54 18.35 8.24
C TYR A 167 9.99 16.92 8.34
N MET A 168 9.44 16.37 7.25
CA MET A 168 8.94 15.00 7.21
C MET A 168 10.05 13.97 7.39
N MET A 169 11.19 14.15 6.71
CA MET A 169 12.36 13.27 6.86
C MET A 169 12.89 13.28 8.31
N GLY A 170 13.02 14.47 8.90
CA GLY A 170 13.44 14.64 10.29
C GLY A 170 12.46 14.02 11.29
N ARG A 171 11.15 14.12 11.05
CA ARG A 171 10.11 13.44 11.83
C ARG A 171 10.24 11.93 11.76
N LEU A 172 10.37 11.36 10.55
CA LEU A 172 10.55 9.92 10.36
C LEU A 172 11.81 9.41 11.06
N ALA A 173 12.92 10.14 10.94
CA ALA A 173 14.20 9.77 11.55
C ALA A 173 14.13 9.71 13.09
N LYS A 174 13.40 10.64 13.72
CA LYS A 174 13.24 10.76 15.17
C LYS A 174 12.05 9.97 15.72
N TRP A 175 11.20 9.41 14.86
CA TRP A 175 10.00 8.69 15.26
C TRP A 175 10.35 7.50 16.17
N LYS A 176 9.54 7.30 17.20
CA LYS A 176 9.62 6.15 18.11
C LYS A 176 8.21 5.62 18.34
N SER A 177 8.09 4.30 18.39
CA SER A 177 6.84 3.65 18.79
C SER A 177 6.46 4.06 20.21
N ARG A 178 5.18 4.38 20.42
CA ARG A 178 4.61 4.61 21.76
C ARG A 178 4.44 3.31 22.54
N GLN A 179 4.34 2.19 21.82
CA GLN A 179 4.21 0.85 22.38
C GLN A 179 5.57 0.16 22.44
N SER A 180 5.79 -0.66 23.47
CA SER A 180 6.92 -1.59 23.52
C SER A 180 6.75 -2.66 22.43
N LEU A 181 7.54 -2.58 21.37
CA LEU A 181 7.54 -3.54 20.27
C LEU A 181 8.70 -4.52 20.43
N SER A 182 8.44 -5.81 20.24
CA SER A 182 9.45 -6.88 20.29
C SER A 182 9.32 -7.84 19.10
N GLY A 183 10.35 -8.66 18.90
CA GLY A 183 10.38 -9.71 17.87
C GLY A 183 10.11 -9.20 16.44
N SER A 184 9.41 -10.01 15.66
CA SER A 184 9.08 -9.70 14.25
C SER A 184 8.27 -8.42 14.10
N ARG A 185 7.46 -8.06 15.09
CA ARG A 185 6.64 -6.84 15.05
C ARG A 185 7.52 -5.59 15.08
N LYS A 186 8.53 -5.54 15.96
CA LYS A 186 9.50 -4.44 15.98
C LYS A 186 10.17 -4.27 14.63
N HIS A 187 10.65 -5.37 14.06
CA HIS A 187 11.34 -5.34 12.77
C HIS A 187 10.42 -4.94 11.62
N MET A 188 9.16 -5.36 11.63
CA MET A 188 8.20 -4.97 10.59
C MET A 188 7.97 -3.46 10.62
N VAL A 189 7.73 -2.90 11.81
CA VAL A 189 7.50 -1.46 11.98
C VAL A 189 8.70 -0.64 11.55
N GLU A 190 9.92 -1.05 11.91
CA GLU A 190 11.13 -0.37 11.44
C GLU A 190 11.33 -0.50 9.92
N ALA A 191 11.06 -1.67 9.33
CA ALA A 191 11.11 -1.84 7.88
C ALA A 191 10.13 -0.88 7.16
N TRP A 192 8.92 -0.69 7.70
CA TRP A 192 7.97 0.31 7.20
C TRP A 192 8.50 1.74 7.36
N ARG A 193 9.05 2.09 8.54
CA ARG A 193 9.61 3.42 8.78
C ARG A 193 10.71 3.77 7.78
N PHE A 194 11.69 2.87 7.61
CA PHE A 194 12.78 3.08 6.66
C PHE A 194 12.30 3.01 5.20
N GLY A 195 11.28 2.19 4.89
CA GLY A 195 10.65 2.15 3.57
C GLY A 195 9.98 3.48 3.22
N ILE A 196 9.29 4.13 4.17
CA ILE A 196 8.68 5.45 3.97
C ILE A 196 9.76 6.52 3.76
N MET A 197 10.88 6.45 4.50
CA MET A 197 12.03 7.33 4.26
C MET A 197 12.63 7.12 2.87
N ALA A 198 12.77 5.87 2.42
CA ALA A 198 13.30 5.54 1.11
C ALA A 198 12.38 6.07 0.00
N TYR A 199 11.07 5.87 0.15
CA TYR A 199 10.06 6.43 -0.75
C TYR A 199 10.14 7.96 -0.82
N LEU A 200 10.25 8.66 0.32
CA LEU A 200 10.41 10.11 0.35
C LEU A 200 11.67 10.58 -0.40
N ALA A 201 12.82 9.96 -0.11
CA ALA A 201 14.08 10.30 -0.75
C ALA A 201 14.05 10.06 -2.27
N GLN A 202 13.35 9.02 -2.71
CA GLN A 202 13.18 8.69 -4.11
C GLN A 202 12.28 9.68 -4.86
N LEU A 203 11.20 10.14 -4.22
CA LEU A 203 10.30 11.13 -4.84
C LEU A 203 10.94 12.51 -4.98
N PHE A 204 11.94 12.82 -4.16
CA PHE A 204 12.66 14.09 -4.15
C PHE A 204 14.19 13.87 -4.21
N PRO A 205 14.74 13.39 -5.34
CA PRO A 205 16.14 12.96 -5.43
C PRO A 205 17.15 14.11 -5.33
N ASN A 206 16.77 15.31 -5.77
CA ASN A 206 17.60 16.52 -5.66
C ASN A 206 17.71 17.05 -4.22
N PHE A 207 17.05 16.38 -3.30
CA PHE A 207 17.00 16.71 -1.90
C PHE A 207 17.78 15.67 -1.09
N SER A 208 19.08 15.89 -0.90
CA SER A 208 19.85 15.04 0.01
C SER A 208 21.13 15.71 0.51
N THR A 209 21.10 16.22 1.74
CA THR A 209 22.31 16.37 2.57
C THR A 209 22.34 15.41 3.75
N ILE A 210 21.21 14.75 4.08
CA ILE A 210 21.04 14.09 5.38
C ILE A 210 21.00 12.55 5.31
N VAL A 211 20.54 11.93 4.21
CA VAL A 211 20.40 10.46 4.15
C VAL A 211 20.80 9.89 2.79
N GLN A 212 21.84 9.04 2.77
CA GLN A 212 22.23 8.30 1.58
C GLN A 212 21.25 7.15 1.32
N GLY A 213 20.71 7.04 0.09
CA GLY A 213 19.73 6.00 -0.27
C GLY A 213 20.19 4.56 0.02
N SER A 214 21.49 4.28 -0.15
CA SER A 214 22.10 2.97 0.16
C SER A 214 21.97 2.57 1.64
N HIS A 215 21.98 3.55 2.56
CA HIS A 215 21.78 3.29 3.98
C HIS A 215 20.34 2.83 4.26
N LEU A 216 19.34 3.50 3.65
CA LEU A 216 17.93 3.16 3.84
C LEU A 216 17.61 1.76 3.32
N THR A 217 18.11 1.42 2.13
CA THR A 217 18.02 0.06 1.56
C THR A 217 18.56 -0.98 2.53
N SER A 218 19.77 -0.76 3.06
CA SER A 218 20.41 -1.66 4.01
C SER A 218 19.56 -1.85 5.28
N GLN A 219 18.96 -0.78 5.81
CA GLN A 219 18.11 -0.85 7.01
C GLN A 219 16.81 -1.63 6.77
N VAL A 220 16.11 -1.39 5.65
CA VAL A 220 14.90 -2.15 5.30
C VAL A 220 15.20 -3.63 5.17
N LEU A 221 16.25 -3.98 4.41
CA LEU A 221 16.61 -5.38 4.18
C LEU A 221 17.12 -6.07 5.46
N TYR A 222 17.86 -5.36 6.31
CA TYR A 222 18.26 -5.87 7.63
C TYR A 222 17.04 -6.31 8.46
N HIS A 223 16.06 -5.41 8.61
CA HIS A 223 14.86 -5.72 9.38
C HIS A 223 14.00 -6.81 8.74
N ALA A 224 13.86 -6.80 7.42
CA ALA A 224 13.10 -7.82 6.70
C ALA A 224 13.75 -9.22 6.81
N LYS A 225 15.09 -9.31 6.86
CA LYS A 225 15.82 -10.57 7.07
C LYS A 225 15.57 -11.19 8.45
N LEU A 226 15.29 -10.38 9.47
CA LEU A 226 14.98 -10.85 10.83
C LEU A 226 13.54 -11.33 11.00
N ILE A 227 12.71 -11.25 9.95
CA ILE A 227 11.33 -11.74 9.96
C ILE A 227 11.27 -13.09 9.22
N PRO A 228 10.70 -14.15 9.86
CA PRO A 228 10.53 -15.44 9.22
C PRO A 228 9.76 -15.33 7.89
N PRO A 229 10.26 -15.92 6.79
CA PRO A 229 9.70 -15.70 5.44
C PRO A 229 8.28 -16.24 5.24
N ALA A 230 7.90 -17.30 5.97
CA ALA A 230 6.55 -17.87 5.93
C ALA A 230 5.72 -17.41 7.14
N SER A 231 5.60 -16.10 7.32
CA SER A 231 4.79 -15.51 8.40
C SER A 231 3.90 -14.39 7.86
N SER A 232 2.78 -14.13 8.52
CA SER A 232 1.90 -12.99 8.20
C SER A 232 2.67 -11.67 8.21
N TRP A 233 3.61 -11.51 9.14
CA TRP A 233 4.51 -10.36 9.21
C TRP A 233 5.36 -10.18 7.96
N SER A 234 5.81 -11.27 7.32
CA SER A 234 6.60 -11.18 6.09
C SER A 234 5.77 -10.74 4.88
N TYR A 235 4.50 -11.11 4.83
CA TYR A 235 3.62 -10.71 3.72
C TYR A 235 3.32 -9.21 3.76
N SER A 236 3.28 -8.64 4.97
CA SER A 236 3.17 -7.21 5.23
C SER A 236 4.40 -6.38 4.82
N LEU A 237 5.49 -7.00 4.35
CA LEU A 237 6.72 -6.31 3.93
C LEU A 237 6.79 -6.03 2.43
N LEU A 238 5.75 -6.38 1.65
CA LEU A 238 5.75 -6.20 0.21
C LEU A 238 6.10 -4.76 -0.19
N TRP A 239 5.35 -3.79 0.33
CA TRP A 239 5.57 -2.38 0.03
C TRP A 239 6.98 -1.89 0.39
N PRO A 240 7.47 -2.00 1.64
CA PRO A 240 8.80 -1.46 1.97
C PRO A 240 9.94 -2.16 1.20
N ILE A 241 9.83 -3.47 0.94
CA ILE A 241 10.82 -4.20 0.12
C ILE A 241 10.79 -3.70 -1.33
N PHE A 242 9.60 -3.48 -1.89
CA PHE A 242 9.46 -2.98 -3.25
C PHE A 242 10.09 -1.59 -3.40
N GLN A 243 9.84 -0.67 -2.46
CA GLN A 243 10.39 0.69 -2.50
C GLN A 243 11.92 0.69 -2.55
N VAL A 244 12.58 -0.13 -1.71
CA VAL A 244 14.05 -0.20 -1.74
C VAL A 244 14.58 -1.02 -2.91
N GLY A 245 13.85 -2.03 -3.36
CA GLY A 245 14.23 -2.85 -4.52
C GLY A 245 14.30 -2.03 -5.79
N VAL A 246 13.37 -1.10 -5.94
CA VAL A 246 13.33 -0.12 -7.02
C VAL A 246 14.56 0.80 -7.05
N ALA A 247 15.14 1.12 -5.89
CA ALA A 247 16.30 1.99 -5.76
C ALA A 247 17.64 1.26 -5.97
N LEU A 248 17.63 -0.08 -6.12
CA LEU A 248 18.85 -0.88 -6.27
C LEU A 248 19.57 -0.61 -7.60
N GLN A 249 20.88 -0.45 -7.51
CA GLN A 249 21.79 -0.24 -8.63
C GLN A 249 22.22 -1.58 -9.27
N THR A 250 22.94 -1.51 -10.38
CA THR A 250 23.35 -2.70 -11.15
C THR A 250 24.25 -3.65 -10.35
N GLY A 251 25.12 -3.12 -9.47
CA GLY A 251 26.09 -3.93 -8.72
C GLY A 251 25.54 -4.66 -7.49
N GLU A 252 24.32 -4.35 -7.05
CA GLU A 252 23.71 -4.91 -5.83
C GLU A 252 23.03 -6.26 -6.09
N LEU A 253 23.78 -7.21 -6.65
CA LEU A 253 23.25 -8.52 -7.07
C LEU A 253 22.73 -9.34 -5.89
N GLN A 254 23.40 -9.28 -4.74
CA GLN A 254 23.02 -10.05 -3.56
C GLN A 254 21.67 -9.59 -3.00
N GLU A 255 21.42 -8.28 -2.96
CA GLU A 255 20.17 -7.68 -2.53
C GLU A 255 19.04 -8.05 -3.49
N LYS A 256 19.28 -7.96 -4.80
CA LYS A 256 18.32 -8.35 -5.84
C LYS A 256 17.92 -9.81 -5.73
N ASP A 257 18.89 -10.71 -5.62
CA ASP A 257 18.65 -12.15 -5.48
C ASP A 257 17.85 -12.47 -4.21
N TRP A 258 18.17 -11.77 -3.11
CA TRP A 258 17.43 -11.92 -1.87
C TRP A 258 15.97 -11.44 -2.01
N ILE A 259 15.73 -10.29 -2.64
CA ILE A 259 14.37 -9.77 -2.86
C ILE A 259 13.58 -10.73 -3.76
N ARG A 260 14.19 -11.20 -4.86
CA ARG A 260 13.58 -12.18 -5.77
C ARG A 260 13.16 -13.44 -5.02
N SER A 261 14.07 -14.01 -4.23
CA SER A 261 13.78 -15.19 -3.42
C SER A 261 12.67 -14.92 -2.41
N ARG A 262 12.65 -13.75 -1.77
CA ARG A 262 11.65 -13.37 -0.76
C ARG A 262 10.25 -13.24 -1.36
N LEU A 263 10.12 -12.56 -2.50
CA LEU A 263 8.84 -12.38 -3.19
C LEU A 263 8.33 -13.71 -3.77
N LYS A 264 9.22 -14.55 -4.30
CA LYS A 264 8.88 -15.91 -4.74
C LYS A 264 8.30 -16.75 -3.60
N LEU A 265 8.96 -16.78 -2.44
CA LEU A 265 8.45 -17.52 -1.28
C LEU A 265 7.09 -16.99 -0.80
N ALA A 266 6.88 -15.68 -0.79
CA ALA A 266 5.59 -15.09 -0.42
C ALA A 266 4.48 -15.48 -1.42
N TYR A 267 4.78 -15.43 -2.72
CA TYR A 267 3.87 -15.89 -3.77
C TYR A 267 3.54 -17.39 -3.62
N GLU A 268 4.53 -18.23 -3.39
CA GLU A 268 4.34 -19.67 -3.21
C GLU A 268 3.54 -19.99 -1.95
N ALA A 269 3.69 -19.20 -0.88
CA ALA A 269 2.97 -19.42 0.38
C ALA A 269 1.50 -18.98 0.31
N VAL A 270 1.23 -17.77 -0.18
CA VAL A 270 -0.13 -17.17 -0.15
C VAL A 270 -0.88 -17.37 -1.47
N GLY A 271 -0.16 -17.45 -2.59
CA GLY A 271 -0.73 -17.59 -3.94
C GLY A 271 -1.32 -16.30 -4.51
N CYS A 272 -1.03 -15.14 -3.91
CA CYS A 272 -1.49 -13.85 -4.38
C CYS A 272 -0.54 -13.27 -5.43
N ARG A 273 -1.06 -12.99 -6.63
CA ARG A 273 -0.30 -12.56 -7.79
C ARG A 273 0.37 -11.19 -7.62
N HIS A 274 -0.05 -10.35 -6.68
CA HIS A 274 0.65 -9.08 -6.42
C HIS A 274 2.12 -9.24 -6.04
N PHE A 275 2.51 -10.33 -5.36
CA PHE A 275 3.93 -10.62 -5.09
C PHE A 275 4.71 -10.91 -6.38
N ARG A 276 4.09 -11.67 -7.29
CA ARG A 276 4.66 -11.96 -8.60
C ARG A 276 4.75 -10.71 -9.47
N ASN A 277 3.68 -9.93 -9.53
CA ASN A 277 3.66 -8.66 -10.27
C ASN A 277 4.74 -7.70 -9.77
N ALA A 278 4.94 -7.62 -8.45
CA ALA A 278 6.03 -6.84 -7.85
C ALA A 278 7.40 -7.35 -8.28
N ALA A 279 7.64 -8.67 -8.25
CA ALA A 279 8.90 -9.27 -8.69
C ALA A 279 9.16 -9.00 -10.19
N ASP A 280 8.18 -9.29 -11.05
CA ASP A 280 8.29 -9.07 -12.50
C ASP A 280 8.57 -7.59 -12.82
N THR A 281 7.99 -6.66 -12.06
CA THR A 281 8.26 -5.22 -12.22
C THR A 281 9.68 -4.86 -11.80
N LEU A 282 10.16 -5.41 -10.69
CA LEU A 282 11.53 -5.14 -10.24
C LEU A 282 12.56 -5.62 -11.27
N GLU A 283 12.35 -6.78 -11.91
CA GLU A 283 13.21 -7.23 -13.01
C GLU A 283 13.23 -6.20 -14.15
N LEU A 284 12.06 -5.71 -14.58
CA LEU A 284 11.98 -4.67 -15.61
C LEU A 284 12.69 -3.37 -15.20
N VAL A 285 12.57 -2.95 -13.93
CA VAL A 285 13.27 -1.77 -13.40
C VAL A 285 14.80 -1.99 -13.43
N TRP A 286 15.26 -3.18 -13.06
CA TRP A 286 16.68 -3.53 -13.03
C TRP A 286 17.29 -3.68 -14.43
N GLU A 287 16.51 -4.16 -15.40
CA GLU A 287 16.92 -4.30 -16.80
C GLU A 287 16.98 -2.97 -17.55
N LYS A 288 15.93 -2.14 -17.44
CA LYS A 288 15.76 -0.97 -18.33
C LYS A 288 16.54 0.27 -17.92
N ARG A 289 17.30 0.25 -16.81
CA ARG A 289 18.02 1.42 -16.25
C ARG A 289 17.17 2.70 -16.34
N ILE A 290 16.13 2.80 -15.52
CA ILE A 290 15.54 4.12 -15.27
C ILE A 290 16.54 4.92 -14.42
N GLN A 291 17.50 5.59 -15.08
CA GLN A 291 18.33 6.63 -14.47
C GLN A 291 17.39 7.75 -14.03
N GLY A 292 17.03 7.76 -12.74
CA GLY A 292 16.02 8.65 -12.18
C GLY A 292 15.08 7.99 -11.17
N GLY A 293 15.30 6.72 -10.81
CA GLY A 293 14.42 5.97 -9.93
C GLY A 293 13.11 5.62 -10.63
N PHE A 294 12.38 4.64 -10.12
CA PHE A 294 10.97 4.51 -10.45
C PHE A 294 10.27 5.75 -9.87
N VAL A 295 10.34 6.87 -10.58
CA VAL A 295 9.36 7.93 -10.38
C VAL A 295 8.02 7.22 -10.52
N ALA A 296 7.04 7.53 -9.68
CA ALA A 296 5.66 7.02 -9.81
C ALA A 296 5.00 7.36 -11.17
N ASN A 297 5.78 7.71 -12.18
CA ASN A 297 5.53 7.42 -13.58
C ASN A 297 5.29 5.92 -13.69
N GLY A 298 4.03 5.53 -13.89
CA GLY A 298 3.63 4.18 -14.29
C GLY A 298 4.30 3.80 -15.61
N THR A 299 5.59 3.49 -15.56
CA THR A 299 6.49 3.27 -16.70
C THR A 299 6.15 1.99 -17.46
N TYR A 300 5.06 1.33 -17.07
CA TYR A 300 4.48 0.17 -17.73
C TYR A 300 2.96 0.19 -17.82
N GLU A 301 2.28 1.32 -17.54
CA GLU A 301 0.80 1.41 -17.46
C GLU A 301 0.14 0.40 -16.50
N ARG A 302 0.94 -0.40 -15.78
CA ARG A 302 0.50 -1.38 -14.81
C ARG A 302 0.61 -0.74 -13.43
N THR A 303 -0.52 -0.28 -12.91
CA THR A 303 -0.67 -0.09 -11.47
C THR A 303 -0.27 -1.39 -10.78
N ILE A 304 0.58 -1.34 -9.75
CA ILE A 304 0.92 -2.54 -8.97
C ILE A 304 0.34 -2.36 -7.59
N MET A 305 -0.46 -3.31 -7.17
CA MET A 305 -1.00 -3.30 -5.83
C MET A 305 0.03 -3.85 -4.86
N LEU A 306 0.51 -3.00 -3.95
CA LEU A 306 1.58 -3.32 -2.99
C LEU A 306 1.05 -3.48 -1.55
N ALA A 307 -0.26 -3.64 -1.39
CA ALA A 307 -0.97 -3.51 -0.11
C ALA A 307 -1.17 -4.81 0.67
#